data_AF-A0A1G3A460-F1
#
_entry.id   AF-A0A1G3A460-F1
#
_cell.length_a   1.000
_cell.length_b   1.000
_cell.length_c   1.000
_cell.angle_alpha   90.00
_cell.angle_beta   90.00
_cell.angle_gamma   90.00
#
_symmetry.space_group_name_H-M   'P 1'
#
loop_
_entity.id
_entity.type
_entity.pdbx_description
1 polymer ?
#
loop_
_entity_poly.entity_id
_entity_poly.type
_entity_poly.pdbx_seq_one_letter_code
_entity_poly.pdbx_strand_id
1 'polypeptide(L)'
;MAIGNRVTVLIRPIYSTMMWQCWSDDAGASWDAACRTTFPGYAQSMIRTRSGAILCGHRYPQYTVHISRDDGLNWDQGTIIDYPAWAMGCMVEVEPDVVLCTYMNAQQNLPLLAQLVRVTATGIQPVPREGNALGAAGDLPSIGESYGNVEGRRVYSALYSELTSNHHLAPKACLLPQSRGGLMLYNWAATPGD
;
A
#
# COMPACT_ATOMS: atom_id res chain seq x y z
N MET A 1 11.93 30.01 -1.83
CA MET A 1 11.64 28.56 -1.68
C MET A 1 10.15 28.41 -1.60
N ALA A 2 9.52 27.80 -2.61
CA ALA A 2 8.10 27.51 -2.58
C ALA A 2 7.88 26.29 -1.69
N ILE A 3 7.37 26.51 -0.48
CA ILE A 3 6.81 25.44 0.36
C ILE A 3 5.66 24.83 -0.44
N GLY A 4 5.81 23.60 -0.92
CA GLY A 4 4.73 22.85 -1.59
C GLY A 4 5.06 22.15 -2.91
N ASN A 5 6.24 22.34 -3.49
CA ASN A 5 6.61 21.74 -4.80
C ASN A 5 7.69 20.65 -4.73
N ARG A 6 8.06 20.21 -3.52
CA ARG A 6 9.07 19.17 -3.36
C ARG A 6 8.51 17.80 -3.72
N VAL A 7 9.18 17.10 -4.62
CA VAL A 7 8.86 15.72 -5.00
C VAL A 7 9.93 14.80 -4.46
N THR A 8 9.52 13.74 -3.76
CA THR A 8 10.41 12.69 -3.28
C THR A 8 10.15 11.42 -4.08
N VAL A 9 11.21 10.75 -4.52
CA VAL A 9 11.13 9.44 -5.19
C VAL A 9 11.89 8.43 -4.38
N LEU A 10 11.28 7.26 -4.18
CA LEU A 10 11.94 6.07 -3.65
C LEU A 10 12.08 5.03 -4.76
N ILE A 11 13.27 4.47 -4.91
CA ILE A 11 13.68 3.63 -6.03
C ILE A 11 14.20 2.30 -5.49
N ARG A 12 13.66 1.22 -6.05
CA ARG A 12 14.25 -0.11 -5.94
C ARG A 12 15.41 -0.25 -6.92
N PRO A 13 16.65 -0.52 -6.47
CA PRO A 13 17.75 -0.87 -7.36
C PRO A 13 17.74 -2.36 -7.74
N ILE A 14 18.42 -2.71 -8.83
CA ILE A 14 18.57 -4.10 -9.29
C ILE A 14 19.64 -4.85 -8.46
N TYR A 15 20.75 -4.18 -8.15
CA TYR A 15 21.96 -4.81 -7.60
C TYR A 15 22.20 -4.51 -6.11
N SER A 16 21.19 -4.02 -5.39
CA SER A 16 21.29 -3.75 -3.96
C SER A 16 19.97 -4.09 -3.25
N THR A 17 20.06 -4.43 -1.99
CA THR A 17 18.89 -4.56 -1.10
C THR A 17 18.41 -3.22 -0.58
N MET A 18 19.29 -2.22 -0.51
CA MET A 18 18.98 -0.89 0.01
C MET A 18 18.13 -0.11 -0.99
N MET A 19 17.05 0.48 -0.50
CA MET A 19 16.31 1.43 -1.31
C MET A 19 17.12 2.72 -1.49
N TRP A 20 16.79 3.44 -2.56
CA TRP A 20 17.39 4.72 -2.88
C TRP A 20 16.33 5.80 -2.88
N GLN A 21 16.73 7.03 -2.56
CA GLN A 21 15.85 8.17 -2.59
C GLN A 21 16.55 9.39 -3.22
N CYS A 22 15.76 10.24 -3.85
CA CYS A 22 16.19 11.56 -4.31
C CYS A 22 15.00 12.53 -4.26
N TRP A 23 15.32 13.82 -4.35
CA TRP A 23 14.33 14.89 -4.31
C TRP A 23 14.47 15.78 -5.52
N SER A 24 13.35 16.41 -5.86
CA SER A 24 13.28 17.54 -6.76
C SER A 24 12.60 18.69 -6.02
N ASP A 25 13.22 19.87 -6.07
CA ASP A 25 12.68 21.09 -5.47
C ASP A 25 11.98 21.99 -6.53
N ASP A 26 11.88 21.52 -7.77
CA ASP A 26 11.32 22.23 -8.92
C ASP A 26 10.24 21.42 -9.66
N ALA A 27 9.42 20.68 -8.89
CA ALA A 27 8.30 19.89 -9.38
C ALA A 27 8.67 18.80 -10.41
N GLY A 28 9.88 18.25 -10.29
CA GLY A 28 10.38 17.12 -11.07
C GLY A 28 11.22 17.52 -12.29
N ALA A 29 11.51 18.81 -12.49
CA ALA A 29 12.29 19.27 -13.64
C ALA A 29 13.79 18.95 -13.52
N SER A 30 14.34 19.07 -12.31
CA SER A 30 15.69 18.64 -11.94
C SER A 30 15.67 17.85 -10.63
N TRP A 31 16.71 17.04 -10.43
CA TRP A 31 16.81 16.10 -9.32
C TRP A 31 18.17 16.16 -8.67
N ASP A 32 18.18 16.10 -7.35
CA ASP A 32 19.41 15.94 -6.57
C ASP A 32 20.02 14.54 -6.76
N ALA A 33 21.28 14.40 -6.38
CA ALA A 33 21.96 13.11 -6.38
C ALA A 33 21.21 12.10 -5.49
N ALA A 34 20.99 10.90 -6.02
CA ALA A 34 20.37 9.83 -5.26
C ALA A 34 21.25 9.37 -4.09
N CYS A 35 20.64 9.18 -2.93
CA CYS A 35 21.27 8.61 -1.75
C CYS A 35 20.51 7.36 -1.28
N ARG A 36 21.11 6.59 -0.38
CA ARG A 36 20.46 5.40 0.19
C ARG A 36 19.45 5.83 1.25
N THR A 37 18.33 5.13 1.32
CA THR A 37 17.45 5.13 2.49
C THR A 37 18.16 4.46 3.68
N THR A 38 17.55 4.55 4.86
CA THR A 38 18.02 3.83 6.08
C THR A 38 17.53 2.37 6.15
N PHE A 39 16.75 1.91 5.16
CA PHE A 39 16.12 0.59 5.16
C PHE A 39 16.20 -0.09 3.79
N PRO A 40 16.27 -1.43 3.74
CA PRO A 40 16.18 -2.17 2.50
C PRO A 40 14.73 -2.28 2.03
N GLY A 41 14.50 -2.60 0.76
CA GLY A 41 13.15 -2.85 0.31
C GLY A 41 12.98 -3.02 -1.19
N TYR A 42 11.85 -3.63 -1.55
CA TYR A 42 11.47 -3.88 -2.93
C TYR A 42 9.98 -3.63 -3.15
N ALA A 43 9.64 -3.23 -4.38
CA ALA A 43 8.26 -3.09 -4.84
C ALA A 43 7.41 -2.23 -3.89
N GLN A 44 7.94 -1.05 -3.60
CA GLN A 44 7.35 -0.09 -2.69
C GLN A 44 6.09 0.56 -3.26
N SER A 45 5.19 0.91 -2.36
CA SER A 45 4.06 1.81 -2.59
C SER A 45 4.07 2.89 -1.53
N MET A 46 3.60 4.09 -1.87
CA MET A 46 3.69 5.24 -0.99
C MET A 46 2.38 6.02 -0.97
N ILE A 47 2.03 6.54 0.20
CA ILE A 47 0.96 7.51 0.38
C ILE A 47 1.38 8.60 1.35
N ARG A 48 0.72 9.74 1.27
CA ARG A 48 0.77 10.78 2.32
C ARG A 48 -0.59 10.80 3.00
N THR A 49 -0.61 10.64 4.32
CA THR A 49 -1.84 10.73 5.10
C THR A 49 -2.30 12.18 5.23
N ARG A 50 -3.55 12.38 5.64
CA ARG A 50 -4.14 13.70 5.89
C ARG A 50 -3.38 14.49 6.96
N SER A 51 -2.81 13.82 7.96
CA SER A 51 -1.97 14.46 8.98
C SER A 51 -0.59 14.87 8.47
N GLY A 52 -0.23 14.44 7.27
CA GLY A 52 1.02 14.78 6.60
C GLY A 52 2.12 13.72 6.73
N ALA A 53 1.89 12.60 7.41
CA ALA A 53 2.83 11.49 7.47
C ALA A 53 2.97 10.82 6.10
N ILE A 54 4.20 10.52 5.68
CA ILE A 54 4.47 9.77 4.45
C ILE A 54 4.73 8.31 4.83
N LEU A 55 3.98 7.40 4.22
CA LEU A 55 4.15 5.96 4.39
C LEU A 55 4.86 5.36 3.19
N CYS A 56 5.76 4.41 3.45
CA CYS A 56 6.37 3.57 2.43
C CYS A 56 6.18 2.10 2.81
N GLY A 57 5.23 1.43 2.15
CA GLY A 57 4.99 -0.01 2.30
C GLY A 57 5.75 -0.78 1.23
N HIS A 58 6.54 -1.77 1.62
CA HIS A 58 7.36 -2.56 0.70
C HIS A 58 7.53 -3.99 1.22
N ARG A 59 8.10 -4.86 0.39
CA ARG A 59 8.60 -6.15 0.87
C ARG A 59 10.09 -6.11 1.19
N TYR A 60 10.52 -7.09 1.98
CA TYR A 60 11.88 -7.35 2.45
C TYR A 60 12.41 -6.36 3.51
N PRO A 61 12.76 -6.82 4.73
CA PRO A 61 12.46 -8.15 5.28
C PRO A 61 10.96 -8.23 5.60
N GLN A 62 10.21 -9.10 4.91
CA GLN A 62 8.73 -9.22 5.05
C GLN A 62 7.96 -7.96 4.61
N TYR A 63 6.64 -7.89 4.86
CA TYR A 63 5.84 -6.73 4.44
C TYR A 63 5.90 -5.65 5.52
N THR A 64 6.73 -4.64 5.26
CA THR A 64 7.09 -3.59 6.21
C THR A 64 6.57 -2.25 5.71
N VAL A 65 6.08 -1.42 6.64
CA VAL A 65 5.69 -0.05 6.38
C VAL A 65 6.54 0.89 7.22
N HIS A 66 7.26 1.79 6.56
CA HIS A 66 8.01 2.87 7.20
C HIS A 66 7.20 4.16 7.21
N ILE A 67 7.45 5.00 8.21
CA ILE A 67 6.89 6.34 8.31
C ILE A 67 7.99 7.40 8.22
N SER A 68 7.78 8.41 7.39
CA SER A 68 8.48 9.68 7.43
C SER A 68 7.55 10.79 7.91
N ARG A 69 8.08 11.70 8.74
CA ARG A 69 7.36 12.87 9.29
C ARG A 69 8.01 14.21 8.92
N ASP A 70 9.03 14.16 8.07
CA ASP A 70 9.84 15.30 7.64
C ASP A 70 10.01 15.30 6.12
N ASP A 71 8.90 15.06 5.41
CA ASP A 71 8.80 15.08 3.95
C ASP A 71 9.75 14.11 3.23
N GLY A 72 9.98 12.94 3.82
CA GLY A 72 10.76 11.86 3.23
C GLY A 72 12.27 11.99 3.44
N LEU A 73 12.72 12.92 4.29
CA LEU A 73 14.14 13.06 4.64
C LEU A 73 14.61 11.90 5.52
N ASN A 74 13.89 11.62 6.60
CA ASN A 74 14.18 10.52 7.51
C ASN A 74 13.00 9.55 7.61
N TRP A 75 13.35 8.30 7.91
CA TRP A 75 12.41 7.18 8.04
C TRP A 75 12.61 6.51 9.39
N ASP A 76 11.50 6.06 9.98
CA ASP A 76 11.55 5.24 11.19
C ASP A 76 12.11 3.82 10.91
N GLN A 77 12.18 3.01 11.97
CA GLN A 77 12.68 1.64 11.90
C GLN A 77 11.83 0.70 11.02
N GLY A 78 10.62 1.11 10.65
CA GLY A 78 9.65 0.27 9.96
C GLY A 78 8.86 -0.61 10.92
N THR A 79 7.58 -0.80 10.60
CA THR A 79 6.72 -1.79 11.27
C THR A 79 6.40 -2.91 10.29
N ILE A 80 6.77 -4.15 10.64
CA ILE A 80 6.33 -5.34 9.93
C ILE A 80 4.84 -5.53 10.23
N ILE A 81 3.99 -5.47 9.21
CA ILE A 81 2.55 -5.66 9.36
C ILE A 81 2.10 -7.05 8.90
N ASP A 82 2.94 -7.76 8.14
CA ASP A 82 2.70 -9.15 7.74
C ASP A 82 3.99 -9.83 7.25
N TYR A 83 3.95 -11.16 7.10
CA TYR A 83 5.09 -12.05 6.86
C TYR A 83 5.24 -12.64 5.44
N PRO A 84 4.59 -12.16 4.35
CA PRO A 84 4.80 -12.78 3.05
C PRO A 84 6.24 -12.58 2.55
N ALA A 85 6.88 -13.67 2.12
CA ALA A 85 8.23 -13.63 1.55
C ALA A 85 8.28 -12.84 0.22
N TRP A 86 7.14 -12.77 -0.48
CA TRP A 86 6.99 -12.03 -1.72
C TRP A 86 5.64 -11.29 -1.73
N ALA A 87 5.70 -9.96 -1.68
CA ALA A 87 4.53 -9.10 -1.67
C ALA A 87 4.77 -7.79 -2.43
N MET A 88 3.72 -7.29 -3.05
CA MET A 88 3.62 -6.11 -3.88
C MET A 88 2.22 -5.57 -3.60
N GLY A 89 2.10 -4.30 -3.25
CA GLY A 89 0.84 -3.80 -2.72
C GLY A 89 0.59 -2.34 -2.99
N CYS A 90 -0.58 -1.88 -2.54
CA CYS A 90 -0.94 -0.48 -2.49
C CYS A 90 -1.51 -0.13 -1.12
N MET A 91 -1.43 1.15 -0.78
CA MET A 91 -1.99 1.70 0.44
C MET A 91 -3.02 2.77 0.07
N VAL A 92 -4.09 2.86 0.86
CA VAL A 92 -5.10 3.91 0.76
C VAL A 92 -5.47 4.36 2.17
N GLU A 93 -5.45 5.67 2.42
CA GLU A 93 -6.01 6.22 3.65
C GLU A 93 -7.55 6.21 3.55
N VAL A 94 -8.20 5.49 4.46
CA VAL A 94 -9.65 5.29 4.45
C VAL A 94 -10.36 6.16 5.49
N GLU A 95 -9.67 6.51 6.57
CA GLU A 95 -10.05 7.53 7.55
C GLU A 95 -8.79 8.30 7.95
N PRO A 96 -8.87 9.48 8.60
CA PRO A 96 -7.68 10.19 9.06
C PRO A 96 -6.74 9.27 9.85
N ASP A 97 -5.54 9.08 9.31
CA ASP A 97 -4.48 8.21 9.84
C ASP A 97 -4.87 6.73 10.00
N VAL A 98 -5.88 6.26 9.27
CA VAL A 98 -6.22 4.84 9.12
C VAL A 98 -5.98 4.45 7.67
N VAL A 99 -5.09 3.49 7.48
CA VAL A 99 -4.60 3.08 6.17
C VAL A 99 -4.94 1.62 5.94
N LEU A 100 -5.60 1.37 4.81
CA LEU A 100 -5.76 0.05 4.26
C LEU A 100 -4.52 -0.29 3.42
N CYS A 101 -3.77 -1.28 3.85
CA CYS A 101 -2.70 -1.89 3.09
C CYS A 101 -3.24 -3.13 2.39
N THR A 102 -3.15 -3.21 1.06
CA THR A 102 -3.46 -4.43 0.29
C THR A 102 -2.22 -4.89 -0.46
N TYR A 103 -1.92 -6.19 -0.47
CA TYR A 103 -0.69 -6.71 -1.06
C TYR A 103 -0.78 -8.19 -1.42
N MET A 104 -0.09 -8.58 -2.49
CA MET A 104 -0.19 -9.95 -3.01
C MET A 104 0.25 -10.99 -1.99
N ASN A 105 -0.36 -12.15 -2.10
CA ASN A 105 0.12 -13.35 -1.44
C ASN A 105 1.22 -14.00 -2.30
N ALA A 106 2.23 -14.56 -1.64
CA ALA A 106 3.33 -15.21 -2.34
C ALA A 106 2.88 -16.49 -3.07
N GLN A 107 1.79 -17.12 -2.62
CA GLN A 107 1.20 -18.27 -3.30
C GLN A 107 0.14 -17.79 -4.31
N GLN A 108 0.32 -18.11 -5.59
CA GLN A 108 -0.52 -17.61 -6.70
C GLN A 108 -2.01 -17.94 -6.56
N ASN A 109 -2.32 -19.10 -5.98
CA ASN A 109 -3.70 -19.56 -5.79
C ASN A 109 -4.30 -19.07 -4.46
N LEU A 110 -3.53 -18.34 -3.67
CA LEU A 110 -4.00 -17.76 -2.42
C LEU A 110 -4.45 -16.32 -2.62
N PRO A 111 -5.37 -15.88 -1.76
CA PRO A 111 -6.03 -14.60 -1.93
C PRO A 111 -5.09 -13.39 -1.58
N LEU A 112 -5.27 -12.16 -2.14
CA LEU A 112 -4.50 -10.89 -1.84
C LEU A 112 -4.70 -10.54 -0.38
N LEU A 113 -3.64 -10.32 0.37
CA LEU A 113 -3.72 -10.01 1.78
C LEU A 113 -4.08 -8.54 1.98
N ALA A 114 -4.71 -8.23 3.11
CA ALA A 114 -4.99 -6.85 3.47
C ALA A 114 -5.00 -6.65 4.99
N GLN A 115 -4.54 -5.47 5.41
CA GLN A 115 -4.45 -5.05 6.81
C GLN A 115 -4.97 -3.63 6.94
N LEU A 116 -5.79 -3.39 7.97
CA LEU A 116 -6.16 -2.05 8.38
C LEU A 116 -5.24 -1.63 9.52
N VAL A 117 -4.50 -0.54 9.32
CA VAL A 117 -3.54 -0.05 10.30
C VAL A 117 -3.78 1.42 10.63
N ARG A 118 -3.56 1.78 11.89
CA ARG A 118 -3.59 3.17 12.35
C ARG A 118 -2.17 3.70 12.46
N VAL A 119 -1.93 4.85 11.84
CA VAL A 119 -0.71 5.64 12.03
C VAL A 119 -0.86 6.43 13.32
N THR A 120 0.02 6.18 14.28
CA THR A 120 0.04 6.87 15.57
C THR A 120 1.26 7.77 15.67
N ALA A 121 1.38 8.54 16.76
CA ALA A 121 2.56 9.34 17.02
C ALA A 121 3.85 8.48 17.16
N THR A 122 3.72 7.25 17.65
CA THR A 122 4.86 6.38 17.99
C THR A 122 5.09 5.25 16.99
N GLY A 123 4.25 5.07 15.98
CA GLY A 123 4.38 4.01 14.99
C GLY A 123 3.05 3.53 14.43
N ILE A 124 3.05 2.34 13.84
CA ILE A 124 1.87 1.71 13.25
C ILE A 124 1.25 0.73 14.24
N GLN A 125 -0.07 0.73 14.34
CA GLN A 125 -0.84 -0.23 15.15
C GLN A 125 -1.92 -0.90 14.30
N PRO A 126 -2.22 -2.18 14.48
CA PRO A 126 -3.38 -2.80 13.84
C PRO A 126 -4.67 -2.13 14.34
N VAL A 127 -5.65 -1.95 13.46
CA VAL A 127 -7.00 -1.54 13.88
C VAL A 127 -7.78 -2.80 14.26
N PRO A 128 -8.19 -2.97 15.54
CA PRO A 128 -9.01 -4.10 15.95
C PRO A 128 -10.38 -4.03 15.28
N ARG A 129 -10.95 -5.19 14.93
CA ARG A 129 -12.35 -5.27 14.52
C ARG A 129 -13.25 -5.33 15.75
N GLU A 130 -14.27 -4.46 15.82
CA GLU A 130 -15.39 -4.69 16.72
C GLU A 130 -16.32 -5.74 16.10
N GLY A 131 -16.54 -6.85 16.82
CA GLY A 131 -17.53 -7.86 16.44
C GLY A 131 -16.94 -9.11 15.79
N ASN A 132 -17.62 -10.23 16.09
CA ASN A 132 -17.25 -11.61 15.76
C ASN A 132 -17.47 -11.94 14.26
N ALA A 133 -16.81 -11.19 13.37
CA ALA A 133 -16.86 -11.41 11.93
C ALA A 133 -15.44 -11.56 11.37
N LEU A 134 -14.97 -12.79 11.54
CA LEU A 134 -13.91 -13.47 10.82
C LEU A 134 -12.44 -13.15 11.21
N GLY A 135 -11.61 -14.19 11.12
CA GLY A 135 -10.38 -14.40 11.88
C GLY A 135 -9.16 -13.59 11.43
N ALA A 136 -8.09 -13.78 12.21
CA ALA A 136 -6.77 -13.19 12.07
C ALA A 136 -6.34 -12.89 10.63
N ALA A 137 -5.97 -11.63 10.32
CA ALA A 137 -5.24 -11.20 9.10
C ALA A 137 -5.81 -11.66 7.73
N GLY A 138 -6.92 -12.40 7.70
CA GLY A 138 -7.39 -13.18 6.55
C GLY A 138 -8.76 -12.77 6.04
N ASP A 139 -9.33 -11.69 6.57
CA ASP A 139 -10.77 -11.48 6.48
C ASP A 139 -11.21 -10.08 6.02
N LEU A 140 -10.32 -9.31 5.41
CA LEU A 140 -10.77 -8.61 4.21
C LEU A 140 -10.75 -9.66 3.10
N PRO A 141 -11.81 -9.77 2.27
CA PRO A 141 -11.88 -10.82 1.29
C PRO A 141 -10.66 -10.64 0.38
N SER A 142 -9.85 -11.68 0.44
CA SER A 142 -8.49 -11.62 -0.02
C SER A 142 -8.54 -11.92 -1.53
N ILE A 143 -8.06 -11.02 -2.39
CA ILE A 143 -8.26 -11.09 -3.85
C ILE A 143 -7.08 -11.83 -4.50
N GLY A 144 -7.12 -13.10 -4.85
CA GLY A 144 -5.89 -13.79 -5.34
C GLY A 144 -5.25 -13.13 -6.58
N GLU A 145 -4.11 -13.67 -7.05
CA GLU A 145 -3.70 -13.51 -8.45
C GLU A 145 -4.71 -14.28 -9.34
N SER A 146 -5.94 -13.78 -9.39
CA SER A 146 -7.06 -14.39 -10.08
C SER A 146 -7.16 -13.95 -11.53
N TYR A 147 -6.38 -12.93 -11.90
CA TYR A 147 -6.45 -12.27 -13.21
C TYR A 147 -7.90 -11.85 -13.56
N GLY A 148 -8.75 -11.58 -12.58
CA GLY A 148 -10.16 -11.26 -12.78
C GLY A 148 -11.05 -12.45 -13.18
N ASN A 149 -10.66 -13.68 -12.83
CA ASN A 149 -11.54 -14.84 -12.95
C ASN A 149 -12.79 -14.71 -12.06
N VAL A 150 -13.79 -15.58 -12.26
CA VAL A 150 -15.11 -15.48 -11.57
C VAL A 150 -14.98 -15.42 -10.05
N GLU A 151 -14.16 -16.28 -9.45
CA GLU A 151 -13.98 -16.31 -7.99
C GLU A 151 -13.24 -15.06 -7.49
N GLY A 152 -12.21 -14.60 -8.21
CA GLY A 152 -11.50 -13.37 -7.89
C GLY A 152 -12.38 -12.13 -7.94
N ARG A 153 -13.28 -12.05 -8.93
CA ARG A 153 -14.25 -10.96 -9.04
C ARG A 153 -15.20 -10.91 -7.85
N ARG A 154 -15.71 -12.06 -7.39
CA ARG A 154 -16.60 -12.12 -6.20
C ARG A 154 -15.95 -11.52 -4.97
N VAL A 155 -14.70 -11.91 -4.72
CA VAL A 155 -13.93 -11.39 -3.59
C VAL A 155 -13.70 -9.88 -3.75
N TYR A 156 -13.33 -9.41 -4.94
CA TYR A 156 -13.13 -7.99 -5.18
C TYR A 156 -14.42 -7.19 -5.00
N SER A 157 -15.56 -7.71 -5.45
CA SER A 157 -16.87 -7.09 -5.21
C SER A 157 -17.22 -7.02 -3.71
N ALA A 158 -16.85 -8.05 -2.93
CA ALA A 158 -17.01 -8.02 -1.48
C ALA A 158 -16.09 -6.98 -0.83
N LEU A 159 -14.82 -6.88 -1.24
CA LEU A 159 -13.91 -5.82 -0.78
C LEU A 159 -14.45 -4.44 -1.15
N TYR A 160 -14.86 -4.24 -2.39
CA TYR A 160 -15.43 -2.99 -2.86
C TYR A 160 -16.66 -2.59 -2.02
N SER A 161 -17.56 -3.53 -1.76
CA SER A 161 -18.76 -3.30 -0.94
C SER A 161 -18.41 -2.90 0.49
N GLU A 162 -17.42 -3.57 1.11
CA GLU A 162 -16.90 -3.23 2.43
C GLU A 162 -16.35 -1.80 2.45
N LEU A 163 -15.51 -1.45 1.46
CA LEU A 163 -14.86 -0.15 1.38
C LEU A 163 -15.85 0.99 1.16
N THR A 164 -16.87 0.80 0.30
CA THR A 164 -17.85 1.86 0.02
C THR A 164 -18.91 1.99 1.11
N SER A 165 -19.28 0.89 1.77
CA SER A 165 -20.38 0.87 2.74
C SER A 165 -19.91 1.24 4.14
N ASN A 166 -18.78 0.67 4.58
CA ASN A 166 -18.33 0.78 5.98
C ASN A 166 -17.15 1.74 6.15
N HIS A 167 -16.36 1.96 5.09
CA HIS A 167 -15.21 2.87 5.13
C HIS A 167 -15.44 4.18 4.35
N HIS A 168 -16.65 4.40 3.85
CA HIS A 168 -17.05 5.65 3.19
C HIS A 168 -16.18 6.05 1.98
N LEU A 169 -15.54 5.08 1.31
CA LEU A 169 -14.84 5.34 0.04
C LEU A 169 -15.86 5.69 -1.05
N ALA A 170 -15.43 6.54 -2.00
CA ALA A 170 -16.28 6.94 -3.11
C ALA A 170 -16.72 5.72 -3.96
N PRO A 171 -17.99 5.65 -4.38
CA PRO A 171 -18.48 4.55 -5.22
C PRO A 171 -17.84 4.53 -6.62
N LYS A 172 -17.27 5.66 -7.06
CA LYS A 172 -16.50 5.69 -8.30
C LYS A 172 -15.08 5.20 -8.02
N ALA A 173 -14.82 3.91 -8.29
CA ALA A 173 -13.49 3.34 -8.17
C ALA A 173 -12.48 4.02 -9.12
N CYS A 174 -11.28 4.33 -8.61
CA CYS A 174 -10.14 4.76 -9.41
C CYS A 174 -9.21 3.57 -9.66
N LEU A 175 -8.91 3.30 -10.93
CA LEU A 175 -8.00 2.23 -11.32
C LEU A 175 -6.55 2.68 -11.17
N LEU A 176 -5.85 2.19 -10.14
CA LEU A 176 -4.39 2.35 -9.98
C LEU A 176 -3.69 1.00 -10.13
N PRO A 177 -3.51 0.49 -11.38
CA PRO A 177 -2.87 -0.80 -11.60
C PRO A 177 -1.37 -0.72 -11.29
N GLN A 178 -0.89 -1.52 -10.33
CA GLN A 178 0.53 -1.70 -10.06
C GLN A 178 0.98 -3.13 -10.40
N SER A 179 1.92 -3.25 -11.36
CA SER A 179 2.47 -4.52 -11.82
C SER A 179 1.41 -5.58 -12.19
N ARG A 180 1.58 -6.86 -11.82
CA ARG A 180 0.64 -7.96 -12.11
C ARG A 180 -0.77 -7.74 -11.55
N GLY A 181 -0.91 -6.96 -10.48
CA GLY A 181 -2.22 -6.60 -9.90
C GLY A 181 -3.11 -5.78 -10.84
N GLY A 182 -2.53 -5.14 -11.87
CA GLY A 182 -3.29 -4.37 -12.85
C GLY A 182 -4.26 -5.17 -13.70
N LEU A 183 -3.94 -6.44 -13.97
CA LEU A 183 -4.80 -7.31 -14.79
C LEU A 183 -6.08 -7.74 -14.05
N MET A 184 -6.01 -7.89 -12.71
CA MET A 184 -7.18 -8.12 -11.87
C MET A 184 -8.15 -6.94 -11.91
N LEU A 185 -7.63 -5.73 -11.68
CA LEU A 185 -8.37 -4.47 -11.68
C LEU A 185 -9.11 -4.22 -13.01
N TYR A 186 -8.44 -4.45 -14.13
CA TYR A 186 -9.03 -4.27 -15.46
C TYR A 186 -10.23 -5.20 -15.71
N ASN A 187 -10.07 -6.49 -15.41
CA ASN A 187 -11.13 -7.48 -15.68
C ASN A 187 -12.33 -7.36 -14.74
N TRP A 188 -12.16 -6.87 -13.50
CA TRP A 188 -13.28 -6.52 -12.64
C TRP A 188 -14.01 -5.27 -13.13
N ALA A 189 -13.28 -4.22 -13.51
CA ALA A 189 -13.89 -2.97 -13.98
C ALA A 189 -14.56 -3.08 -15.37
N ALA A 190 -14.14 -4.03 -16.21
CA ALA A 190 -14.77 -4.30 -17.50
C ALA A 190 -16.20 -4.86 -17.38
N THR A 191 -16.53 -5.47 -16.24
CA THR A 191 -17.87 -6.03 -15.97
C THR A 191 -18.31 -5.72 -14.54
N PRO A 192 -18.68 -4.45 -14.22
CA PRO A 192 -19.13 -4.09 -12.88
C PRO A 192 -20.54 -4.67 -12.64
N GLY A 193 -20.70 -5.54 -11.64
CA GLY A 193 -22.01 -5.89 -11.09
C GLY A 193 -22.64 -7.23 -11.49
N ASP A 194 -21.85 -8.30 -11.65
CA ASP A 194 -22.38 -9.67 -11.48
C ASP A 194 -22.50 -10.03 -9.99
#